data_AF-A0A016RZZ5-F1
#
_entry.id   AF-A0A016RZZ5-F1
#
_cell.length_a   1.000
_cell.length_b   1.000
_cell.length_c   1.000
_cell.angle_alpha   90.00
_cell.angle_beta   90.00
_cell.angle_gamma   90.00
#
_symmetry.space_group_name_H-M   'P 1'
#
loop_
_entity.id
_entity.type
_entity.pdbx_description
1 polymer ?
#
loop_
_entity_poly.entity_id
_entity_poly.type
_entity_poly.pdbx_seq_one_letter_code
_entity_poly.pdbx_strand_id
1 'polypeptide(L)'
;MNSQLRRSAANSLSGTAESTASASTPSYVCNEARTKATEYRRKGDLELSIKFVMPAHMGPPVLARGILARVLLQSGCHQFELKRVDPTPRAEYEEQASEYWYFITLTPEGDEEHDEMIVHFVEKFCYFVGGGFHDQILAEFPEIKVIFGEVRPQHNNVTLTSMAIGNMPNPGIFFVRGDYVTNYNEISNSFFTNCFARFGESTFTKQTDLASQLKVAGGQSFLSFAHFEHDRRYLTLFFAVRLCEREEKMDGLRFAAYKISLPYAAIVQITVDVGDSHNNTLYLRLKYPPQVWQAVPRTQQCRSRNRRVVNMEQCKEWVRVLKWPGDERSTGCSSEALAECLFLRVTLPKKNEDGNDLPTYHLFSIISRLMQRSNSKIFFGSVFTTRRDLAPDVQIRAVGSFRADYATKALLSRGATVSDQLLSDESNQNKPDQVDNHLFFDRVRWCMKECSRACEEALENLLCAIDERRVMDLVRAFHKMYTV
;
A
#
# COMPACT_ATOMS: atom_id res chain seq x y z
N MET A 1 -56.16 -40.26 -28.47
CA MET A 1 -54.71 -40.58 -28.48
C MET A 1 -53.97 -39.38 -29.05
N ASN A 2 -53.03 -38.87 -28.25
CA ASN A 2 -51.93 -37.93 -28.52
C ASN A 2 -51.84 -37.32 -29.94
N SER A 3 -51.54 -36.05 -30.14
CA SER A 3 -51.28 -34.89 -29.29
C SER A 3 -50.90 -33.77 -30.26
N GLN A 4 -51.46 -32.56 -30.07
CA GLN A 4 -50.77 -31.27 -30.23
C GLN A 4 -50.32 -30.85 -31.66
N LEU A 5 -50.48 -29.62 -32.16
CA LEU A 5 -50.77 -28.28 -31.64
C LEU A 5 -51.24 -27.44 -32.86
N ARG A 6 -52.32 -26.64 -32.75
CA ARG A 6 -52.34 -25.16 -32.64
C ARG A 6 -51.41 -24.42 -33.62
N ARG A 7 -51.77 -23.30 -34.26
CA ARG A 7 -52.97 -22.44 -34.34
C ARG A 7 -52.68 -21.50 -35.52
N SER A 8 -53.71 -21.23 -36.33
CA SER A 8 -53.70 -20.28 -37.44
C SER A 8 -54.03 -18.85 -36.97
N ALA A 9 -53.54 -17.86 -37.75
CA ALA A 9 -54.27 -16.67 -38.24
C ALA A 9 -54.86 -15.68 -37.20
N ALA A 10 -54.93 -14.36 -37.40
CA ALA A 10 -54.58 -13.44 -38.48
C ALA A 10 -54.84 -11.99 -38.00
N ASN A 11 -54.56 -11.02 -38.88
CA ASN A 11 -55.03 -9.62 -38.98
C ASN A 11 -54.08 -8.55 -38.41
N SER A 12 -53.36 -7.73 -39.21
CA SER A 12 -53.77 -6.75 -40.26
C SER A 12 -54.58 -5.60 -39.63
N LEU A 13 -54.37 -4.29 -39.78
CA LEU A 13 -53.58 -3.34 -40.58
C LEU A 13 -53.53 -2.05 -39.69
N SER A 14 -52.73 -1.01 -39.86
CA SER A 14 -52.35 -0.27 -41.08
C SER A 14 -51.32 0.81 -40.73
N GLY A 15 -50.42 1.12 -41.65
CA GLY A 15 -49.84 2.48 -41.72
C GLY A 15 -48.49 2.55 -42.40
N THR A 16 -48.46 2.24 -43.69
CA THR A 16 -47.58 2.81 -44.74
C THR A 16 -46.13 3.13 -44.37
N ALA A 17 -45.23 2.22 -44.75
CA ALA A 17 -43.83 2.51 -44.98
C ALA A 17 -43.52 2.31 -46.46
N GLU A 18 -43.15 3.37 -47.18
CA GLU A 18 -42.29 3.24 -48.36
C GLU A 18 -41.33 4.42 -48.45
N SER A 19 -40.05 4.05 -48.47
CA SER A 19 -38.98 4.62 -49.29
C SER A 19 -38.65 6.12 -49.14
N THR A 20 -37.43 6.42 -48.70
CA THR A 20 -36.42 6.96 -49.64
C THR A 20 -35.05 7.15 -48.98
N ALA A 21 -34.02 6.77 -49.74
CA ALA A 21 -32.67 7.31 -49.79
C ALA A 21 -32.12 8.10 -48.58
N SER A 22 -31.05 7.54 -48.01
CA SER A 22 -30.11 8.18 -47.11
C SER A 22 -29.54 9.48 -47.70
N ALA A 23 -30.13 10.61 -47.32
CA ALA A 23 -29.60 11.94 -47.57
C ALA A 23 -28.83 12.41 -46.34
N SER A 24 -27.54 12.65 -46.56
CA SER A 24 -26.62 13.36 -45.69
C SER A 24 -27.13 14.74 -45.30
N THR A 25 -27.15 15.05 -44.00
CA THR A 25 -27.02 16.42 -43.47
C THR A 25 -26.67 16.35 -41.97
N PRO A 26 -26.05 17.40 -41.42
CA PRO A 26 -24.67 17.42 -40.99
C PRO A 26 -24.53 17.08 -39.50
N SER A 27 -23.40 16.46 -39.16
CA SER A 27 -22.89 16.47 -37.79
C SER A 27 -22.75 17.93 -37.35
N TYR A 28 -23.67 18.40 -36.52
CA TYR A 28 -23.44 19.57 -35.70
C TYR A 28 -22.31 19.22 -34.73
N VAL A 29 -21.10 19.51 -35.21
CA VAL A 29 -19.92 19.74 -34.39
C VAL A 29 -20.26 20.93 -33.51
N CYS A 30 -20.80 20.66 -32.32
CA CYS A 30 -20.76 21.62 -31.24
C CYS A 30 -19.30 21.67 -30.75
N ASN A 31 -18.52 22.48 -31.46
CA ASN A 31 -17.25 23.04 -31.02
C ASN A 31 -17.48 23.95 -29.79
N GLU A 32 -17.87 23.35 -28.66
CA GLU A 32 -17.87 23.99 -27.33
C GLU A 32 -17.03 23.18 -26.32
N ALA A 33 -16.20 22.25 -26.79
CA ALA A 33 -15.22 21.53 -25.98
C ALA A 33 -13.79 22.11 -26.11
N ARG A 34 -13.67 23.39 -26.47
CA ARG A 34 -12.38 24.08 -26.64
C ARG A 34 -12.46 25.54 -26.19
N THR A 35 -12.85 25.75 -24.94
CA THR A 35 -12.56 27.01 -24.25
C THR A 35 -12.51 26.78 -22.75
N LYS A 36 -11.33 27.03 -22.18
CA LYS A 36 -11.02 27.16 -20.75
C LYS A 36 -10.84 25.86 -19.96
N ALA A 37 -9.76 25.13 -20.28
CA ALA A 37 -8.85 24.71 -19.22
C ALA A 37 -8.21 25.98 -18.63
N THR A 38 -8.97 26.72 -17.82
CA THR A 38 -8.39 27.71 -16.93
C THR A 38 -7.74 26.93 -15.80
N GLU A 39 -6.42 26.78 -15.87
CA GLU A 39 -5.56 26.80 -14.70
C GLU A 39 -5.96 28.02 -13.84
N TYR A 40 -6.93 27.85 -12.95
CA TYR A 40 -7.02 28.70 -11.78
C TYR A 40 -6.04 28.11 -10.78
N ARG A 41 -4.77 28.51 -10.90
CA ARG A 41 -3.85 28.55 -9.77
C ARG A 41 -4.49 29.49 -8.76
N ARG A 42 -5.26 28.91 -7.83
CA ARG A 42 -5.97 29.69 -6.82
C ARG A 42 -4.91 30.16 -5.84
N LYS A 43 -4.74 31.48 -5.78
CA LYS A 43 -3.91 32.17 -4.80
C LYS A 43 -4.82 32.75 -3.73
N GLY A 44 -4.30 32.84 -2.50
CA GLY A 44 -5.05 33.32 -1.34
C GLY A 44 -5.38 32.19 -0.37
N ASP A 45 -6.34 32.45 0.51
CA ASP A 45 -6.71 31.49 1.54
C ASP A 45 -7.35 30.23 0.94
N LEU A 46 -6.91 29.07 1.42
CA LEU A 46 -7.46 27.77 1.07
C LEU A 46 -8.33 27.25 2.22
N GLU A 47 -9.62 27.16 1.97
CA GLU A 47 -10.59 26.56 2.88
C GLU A 47 -10.85 25.09 2.52
N LEU A 48 -10.77 24.19 3.50
CA LEU A 48 -11.05 22.77 3.31
C LEU A 48 -11.51 22.06 4.59
N SER A 49 -12.12 20.88 4.42
CA SER A 49 -12.51 20.01 5.53
C SER A 49 -11.40 19.01 5.84
N ILE A 50 -11.13 18.76 7.12
CA ILE A 50 -10.24 17.68 7.57
C ILE A 50 -11.00 16.78 8.53
N LYS A 51 -10.84 15.47 8.33
CA LYS A 51 -11.30 14.47 9.28
C LYS A 51 -10.13 13.83 10.00
N PHE A 52 -10.06 13.99 11.31
CA PHE A 52 -9.12 13.25 12.16
C PHE A 52 -9.78 11.99 12.71
N VAL A 53 -9.09 10.86 12.61
CA VAL A 53 -9.46 9.60 13.26
C VAL A 53 -8.53 9.42 14.45
N MET A 54 -9.11 9.36 15.65
CA MET A 54 -8.37 9.18 16.90
C MET A 54 -8.88 7.96 17.66
N PRO A 55 -7.99 7.10 18.20
CA PRO A 55 -8.37 6.03 19.12
C PRO A 55 -9.08 6.58 20.37
N ALA A 56 -10.15 5.91 20.79
CA ALA A 56 -10.98 6.37 21.91
C ALA A 56 -10.24 6.34 23.27
N HIS A 57 -9.17 5.55 23.39
CA HIS A 57 -8.38 5.45 24.61
C HIS A 57 -7.37 6.60 24.80
N MET A 58 -7.14 7.45 23.79
CA MET A 58 -6.30 8.64 23.91
C MET A 58 -6.83 9.67 24.91
N GLY A 59 -8.11 9.54 25.30
CA GLY A 59 -8.69 10.30 26.40
C GLY A 59 -10.08 10.86 26.09
N PRO A 60 -10.66 11.59 27.06
CA PRO A 60 -12.00 12.15 26.91
C PRO A 60 -12.03 13.19 25.76
N PRO A 61 -13.21 13.45 25.17
CA PRO A 61 -13.33 14.33 24.01
C PRO A 61 -12.72 15.72 24.18
N VAL A 62 -12.71 16.27 25.40
CA VAL A 62 -12.10 17.58 25.70
C VAL A 62 -10.57 17.55 25.51
N LEU A 63 -9.91 16.48 25.99
CA LEU A 63 -8.47 16.31 25.84
C LEU A 63 -8.11 16.10 24.36
N ALA A 64 -8.84 15.22 23.66
CA ALA A 64 -8.63 14.97 22.24
C ALA A 64 -8.74 16.24 21.40
N ARG A 65 -9.75 17.10 21.66
CA ARG A 65 -9.89 18.41 21.01
C ARG A 65 -8.69 19.33 21.28
N GLY A 66 -8.19 19.35 22.51
CA GLY A 66 -7.00 20.14 22.87
C GLY A 66 -5.73 19.66 22.15
N ILE A 67 -5.56 18.35 22.01
CA ILE A 67 -4.45 17.74 21.24
C ILE A 67 -4.57 18.14 19.76
N LEU A 68 -5.74 17.95 19.14
CA LEU A 68 -5.95 18.29 17.73
C LEU A 68 -5.77 19.78 17.45
N ALA A 69 -6.27 20.66 18.33
CA ALA A 69 -6.05 22.10 18.21
C ALA A 69 -4.56 22.45 18.24
N ARG A 70 -3.78 21.81 19.12
CA ARG A 70 -2.32 22.00 19.18
C ARG A 70 -1.64 21.52 17.89
N VAL A 71 -2.02 20.34 17.39
CA VAL A 71 -1.47 19.78 16.15
C VAL A 71 -1.79 20.69 14.95
N LEU A 72 -3.02 21.19 14.84
CA LEU A 72 -3.42 22.14 13.79
C LEU A 72 -2.58 23.42 13.84
N LEU A 73 -2.42 24.02 15.02
CA LEU A 73 -1.61 25.22 15.22
C LEU A 73 -0.13 24.99 14.85
N GLN A 74 0.44 23.87 15.29
CA GLN A 74 1.83 23.52 14.99
C GLN A 74 2.04 23.23 13.50
N SER A 75 1.02 22.69 12.83
CA SER A 75 1.05 22.43 11.39
C SER A 75 0.87 23.70 10.53
N GLY A 76 0.71 24.88 11.14
CA GLY A 76 0.56 26.16 10.46
C GLY A 76 -0.89 26.59 10.22
N CYS A 77 -1.87 25.89 10.78
CA CYS A 77 -3.28 26.27 10.67
C CYS A 77 -3.74 27.06 11.91
N HIS A 78 -3.96 28.37 11.74
CA HIS A 78 -4.40 29.26 12.83
C HIS A 78 -5.91 29.49 12.87
N GLN A 79 -6.63 29.15 11.81
CA GLN A 79 -8.07 29.30 11.69
C GLN A 79 -8.70 27.94 11.46
N PHE A 80 -9.37 27.42 12.50
CA PHE A 80 -10.05 26.14 12.44
C PHE A 80 -11.28 26.12 13.33
N GLU A 81 -12.30 25.38 12.89
CA GLU A 81 -13.56 25.22 13.61
C GLU A 81 -13.96 23.75 13.64
N LEU A 82 -14.21 23.22 14.83
CA LEU A 82 -14.76 21.88 15.00
C LEU A 82 -16.23 21.86 14.60
N LYS A 83 -16.59 21.13 13.55
CA LYS A 83 -17.97 21.03 13.06
C LYS A 83 -18.75 19.90 13.73
N ARG A 84 -18.13 18.72 13.89
CA ARG A 84 -18.77 17.56 14.53
C ARG A 84 -17.76 16.54 15.04
N VAL A 85 -18.24 15.70 15.96
CA VAL A 85 -17.52 14.54 16.50
C VAL A 85 -18.45 13.35 16.43
N ASP A 86 -18.07 12.34 15.65
CA ASP A 86 -18.87 11.14 15.43
C ASP A 86 -18.09 9.90 15.92
N PRO A 87 -18.71 8.96 16.66
CA PRO A 87 -18.06 7.67 16.91
C PRO A 87 -17.92 6.90 15.60
N THR A 88 -16.79 6.21 15.41
CA THR A 88 -16.60 5.35 14.24
C THR A 88 -17.49 4.10 14.41
N PRO A 89 -18.32 3.73 13.43
CA PRO A 89 -19.17 2.54 13.55
C PRO A 89 -18.31 1.27 13.57
N ARG A 90 -18.18 0.66 14.75
CA ARG A 90 -17.39 -0.55 15.00
C ARG A 90 -18.11 -1.42 16.03
N ALA A 91 -17.90 -2.73 15.98
CA ALA A 91 -18.41 -3.62 17.03
C ALA A 91 -17.69 -3.38 18.36
N GLU A 92 -18.31 -3.68 19.50
CA GLU A 92 -17.74 -3.35 20.83
C GLU A 92 -16.38 -3.99 21.11
N TYR A 93 -16.11 -5.15 20.52
CA TYR A 93 -14.83 -5.85 20.65
C TYR A 93 -13.70 -5.20 19.82
N GLU A 94 -14.04 -4.46 18.76
CA GLU A 94 -13.08 -3.75 17.91
C GLU A 94 -12.49 -2.52 18.61
N GLU A 95 -11.28 -2.13 18.22
CA GLU A 95 -10.69 -0.87 18.70
C GLU A 95 -11.62 0.30 18.42
N GLN A 96 -12.08 0.98 19.47
CA GLN A 96 -13.00 2.10 19.33
C GLN A 96 -12.23 3.35 18.91
N ALA A 97 -12.82 4.15 18.03
CA ALA A 97 -12.24 5.39 17.53
C ALA A 97 -13.33 6.44 17.30
N SER A 98 -12.95 7.71 17.34
CA SER A 98 -13.84 8.84 17.05
C SER A 98 -13.30 9.63 15.86
N GLU A 99 -14.23 10.11 15.03
CA GLU A 99 -13.97 10.98 13.89
C GLU A 99 -14.23 12.43 14.30
N TYR A 100 -13.23 13.29 14.21
CA TYR A 100 -13.33 14.72 14.48
C TYR A 100 -13.25 15.49 13.16
N TRP A 101 -14.32 16.19 12.82
CA TRP A 101 -14.42 16.94 11.57
C TRP A 101 -14.17 18.42 11.80
N TYR A 102 -13.09 18.93 11.24
CA TYR A 102 -12.72 20.33 11.28
C TYR A 102 -12.93 20.98 9.92
N PHE A 103 -13.41 22.22 9.94
CA PHE A 103 -13.23 23.14 8.83
C PHE A 103 -12.00 23.97 9.11
N ILE A 104 -11.07 24.05 8.17
CA ILE A 104 -9.82 24.79 8.33
C ILE A 104 -9.63 25.80 7.22
N THR A 105 -8.92 26.88 7.54
CA THR A 105 -8.43 27.86 6.58
C THR A 105 -6.91 27.91 6.66
N LEU A 106 -6.26 27.61 5.55
CA LEU A 106 -4.82 27.78 5.38
C LEU A 106 -4.57 29.12 4.70
N THR A 107 -3.65 29.91 5.24
CA THR A 107 -3.24 31.20 4.67
C THR A 107 -1.86 31.03 4.02
N PRO A 108 -1.65 31.53 2.79
CA PRO A 108 -0.42 31.29 2.05
C PRO A 108 0.77 31.97 2.72
N GLU A 109 1.91 31.27 2.78
CA GLU A 109 3.19 31.87 3.17
C GLU A 109 3.86 32.46 1.91
N GLY A 110 3.52 33.72 1.58
CA GLY A 110 4.08 34.40 0.41
C GLY A 110 3.26 34.18 -0.87
N ASP A 111 3.90 33.65 -1.92
CA ASP A 111 3.29 33.44 -3.24
C ASP A 111 2.81 31.99 -3.48
N GLU A 112 2.76 31.18 -2.42
CA GLU A 112 2.37 29.78 -2.44
C GLU A 112 1.00 29.55 -3.09
N GLU A 113 0.91 28.48 -3.88
CA GLU A 113 -0.33 28.00 -4.46
C GLU A 113 -1.03 27.01 -3.51
N HIS A 114 -2.34 26.83 -3.68
CA HIS A 114 -3.15 25.97 -2.80
C HIS A 114 -2.62 24.53 -2.66
N ASP A 115 -2.01 23.97 -3.71
CA ASP A 115 -1.42 22.64 -3.70
C ASP A 115 -0.09 22.58 -2.93
N GLU A 116 0.72 23.62 -2.98
CA GLU A 116 1.92 23.77 -2.15
C GLU A 116 1.52 23.91 -0.67
N MET A 117 0.53 24.74 -0.37
CA MET A 117 0.03 24.98 0.99
C MET A 117 -0.42 23.68 1.67
N ILE A 118 -1.19 22.83 0.96
CA ILE A 118 -1.66 21.56 1.52
C ILE A 118 -0.53 20.54 1.68
N VAL A 119 0.46 20.52 0.77
CA VAL A 119 1.65 19.65 0.93
C VAL A 119 2.43 20.06 2.18
N HIS A 120 2.77 21.35 2.33
CA HIS A 120 3.50 21.87 3.49
C HIS A 120 2.75 21.63 4.80
N PHE A 121 1.43 21.87 4.81
CA PHE A 121 0.60 21.57 5.97
C PHE A 121 0.64 20.09 6.36
N VAL A 122 0.49 19.19 5.39
CA VAL A 122 0.49 17.74 5.65
C VAL A 122 1.87 17.22 6.07
N GLU A 123 2.95 17.74 5.50
CA GLU A 123 4.32 17.42 5.93
C GLU A 123 4.55 17.82 7.39
N LYS A 124 4.22 19.06 7.77
CA LYS A 124 4.28 19.52 9.16
C LYS A 124 3.37 18.66 10.06
N PHE A 125 2.15 18.36 9.62
CA PHE A 125 1.24 17.49 10.36
C PHE A 125 1.84 16.11 10.64
N CYS A 126 2.29 15.39 9.61
CA CYS A 126 2.91 14.07 9.74
C CYS A 126 4.12 14.11 10.68
N TYR A 127 4.93 15.17 10.61
CA TYR A 127 6.05 15.37 11.52
C TYR A 127 5.59 15.54 12.98
N PHE A 128 4.59 16.37 13.26
CA PHE A 128 4.13 16.64 14.62
C PHE A 128 3.34 15.50 15.27
N VAL A 129 2.61 14.70 14.48
CA VAL A 129 1.97 13.48 14.98
C VAL A 129 2.93 12.29 15.02
N GLY A 130 4.21 12.52 14.71
CA GLY A 130 5.29 11.54 14.79
C GLY A 130 5.42 10.92 16.17
N GLY A 131 5.62 9.61 16.23
CA GLY A 131 5.85 8.88 17.47
C GLY A 131 4.59 8.59 18.29
N GLY A 132 3.40 8.66 17.70
CA GLY A 132 2.15 8.27 18.37
C GLY A 132 2.04 6.77 18.66
N PHE A 133 2.77 5.92 17.92
CA PHE A 133 2.75 4.45 18.06
C PHE A 133 1.30 3.90 18.11
N HIS A 134 0.84 3.41 19.26
CA HIS A 134 -0.53 2.90 19.46
C HIS A 134 -1.61 4.01 19.40
N ASP A 135 -1.24 5.23 19.77
CA ASP A 135 -2.08 6.42 19.84
C ASP A 135 -2.01 7.28 18.57
N GLN A 136 -1.75 6.65 17.42
CA GLN A 136 -1.51 7.39 16.18
C GLN A 136 -2.77 8.14 15.70
N ILE A 137 -2.63 9.45 15.50
CA ILE A 137 -3.63 10.30 14.87
C ILE A 137 -3.50 10.16 13.36
N LEU A 138 -4.62 9.90 12.68
CA LEU A 138 -4.71 9.87 11.23
C LEU A 138 -5.58 11.02 10.73
N ALA A 139 -5.19 11.66 9.63
CA ALA A 139 -5.96 12.69 8.95
C ALA A 139 -6.43 12.21 7.57
N GLU A 140 -7.66 12.52 7.21
CA GLU A 140 -8.22 12.36 5.86
C GLU A 140 -8.65 13.73 5.32
N PHE A 141 -8.31 13.98 4.06
CA PHE A 141 -8.58 15.24 3.34
C PHE A 141 -9.46 14.93 2.12
N PRO A 142 -10.79 15.04 2.24
CA PRO A 142 -11.73 14.69 1.16
C PRO A 142 -11.50 15.47 -0.14
N GLU A 143 -11.00 16.70 -0.04
CA GLU A 143 -10.84 17.67 -1.13
C GLU A 143 -9.54 17.50 -1.93
N ILE A 144 -8.57 16.67 -1.50
CA ILE A 144 -7.29 16.44 -2.23
C ILE A 144 -7.53 16.07 -3.70
N LYS A 145 -8.55 15.24 -3.96
CA LYS A 145 -8.90 14.80 -5.32
C LYS A 145 -9.32 15.93 -6.27
N VAL A 146 -9.72 17.08 -5.72
CA VAL A 146 -10.15 18.28 -6.47
C VAL A 146 -8.98 19.25 -6.63
N ILE A 147 -8.12 19.35 -5.62
CA ILE A 147 -6.94 20.23 -5.62
C ILE A 147 -5.88 19.72 -6.61
N PHE A 148 -5.60 18.41 -6.59
CA PHE A 148 -4.60 17.79 -7.46
C PHE A 148 -5.28 17.11 -8.65
N GLY A 149 -5.55 17.88 -9.71
CA GLY A 149 -6.27 17.40 -10.90
C GLY A 149 -5.41 16.86 -12.03
N GLU A 150 -4.14 17.29 -12.14
CA GLU A 150 -3.30 17.02 -13.31
C GLU A 150 -2.30 15.89 -13.04
N VAL A 151 -2.43 14.77 -13.76
CA VAL A 151 -1.42 13.70 -13.77
C VAL A 151 -0.71 13.72 -15.12
N ARG A 152 0.61 13.96 -15.09
CA ARG A 152 1.47 13.99 -16.27
C ARG A 152 2.14 12.61 -16.46
N PRO A 153 2.64 12.29 -17.67
CA PRO A 153 3.33 11.02 -17.93
C PRO A 153 4.47 10.71 -16.95
N GLN A 154 5.11 11.75 -16.39
CA GLN A 154 6.15 11.64 -15.37
C GLN A 154 5.68 11.03 -14.04
N HIS A 155 4.37 10.91 -13.81
CA HIS A 155 3.79 10.28 -12.61
C HIS A 155 3.52 8.78 -12.80
N ASN A 156 3.76 8.24 -14.01
CA ASN A 156 3.54 6.83 -14.28
C ASN A 156 4.71 5.97 -13.81
N ASN A 157 5.96 6.43 -13.95
CA ASN A 157 7.15 5.74 -13.49
C ASN A 157 7.78 6.53 -12.37
N VAL A 158 7.84 5.93 -11.19
CA VAL A 158 8.30 6.62 -9.98
C VAL A 158 9.39 5.81 -9.32
N THR A 159 10.54 6.43 -9.14
CA THR A 159 11.69 5.83 -8.46
C THR A 159 11.33 5.40 -7.03
N LEU A 160 11.81 4.23 -6.63
CA LEU A 160 11.70 3.73 -5.26
C LEU A 160 13.08 3.60 -4.63
N THR A 161 13.21 3.96 -3.35
CA THR A 161 14.43 3.74 -2.56
C THR A 161 14.39 2.44 -1.78
N SER A 162 13.21 2.04 -1.30
CA SER A 162 13.02 0.78 -0.60
C SER A 162 11.60 0.27 -0.71
N MET A 163 11.44 -1.03 -0.48
CA MET A 163 10.16 -1.68 -0.31
C MET A 163 10.23 -2.64 0.87
N ALA A 164 9.11 -2.85 1.54
CA ALA A 164 9.03 -3.84 2.61
C ALA A 164 7.65 -4.47 2.69
N ILE A 165 7.61 -5.75 3.02
CA ILE A 165 6.41 -6.49 3.36
C ILE A 165 6.36 -6.66 4.87
N GLY A 166 5.18 -6.51 5.43
CA GLY A 166 5.02 -6.57 6.87
C GLY A 166 3.57 -6.58 7.34
N ASN A 167 3.45 -6.37 8.64
CA ASN A 167 2.16 -6.25 9.32
C ASN A 167 2.07 -4.92 10.06
N MET A 168 0.86 -4.36 10.13
CA MET A 168 0.56 -3.19 10.94
C MET A 168 -0.46 -3.59 12.01
N PRO A 169 -0.05 -3.88 13.25
CA PRO A 169 -0.98 -4.23 14.32
C PRO A 169 -1.92 -3.07 14.67
N ASN A 170 -1.45 -1.83 14.49
CA ASN A 170 -2.20 -0.61 14.65
C ASN A 170 -1.76 0.41 13.58
N PRO A 171 -2.44 1.57 13.45
CA PRO A 171 -2.12 2.55 12.41
C PRO A 171 -0.75 3.23 12.50
N GLY A 172 -0.06 3.21 13.65
CA GLY A 172 1.21 3.92 13.85
C GLY A 172 2.45 3.04 13.93
N ILE A 173 2.32 1.71 13.82
CA ILE A 173 3.45 0.77 13.86
C ILE A 173 3.42 -0.14 12.64
N PHE A 174 4.58 -0.30 11.99
CA PHE A 174 4.80 -1.26 10.92
C PHE A 174 5.97 -2.20 11.27
N PHE A 175 5.67 -3.50 11.32
CA PHE A 175 6.67 -4.54 11.52
C PHE A 175 7.13 -5.10 10.18
N VAL A 176 8.39 -4.83 9.83
CA VAL A 176 9.04 -5.34 8.62
C VAL A 176 9.38 -6.81 8.81
N ARG A 177 8.87 -7.66 7.91
CA ARG A 177 9.13 -9.11 7.85
C ARG A 177 9.97 -9.51 6.64
N GLY A 178 9.98 -8.66 5.63
CA GLY A 178 10.88 -8.78 4.49
C GLY A 178 11.08 -7.41 3.86
N ASP A 179 12.28 -7.14 3.38
CA ASP A 179 12.61 -5.86 2.78
C ASP A 179 13.50 -5.99 1.55
N TYR A 180 13.54 -4.89 0.81
CA TYR A 180 14.40 -4.65 -0.33
C TYR A 180 14.85 -3.19 -0.29
N VAL A 181 16.15 -2.98 -0.46
CA VAL A 181 16.75 -1.64 -0.56
C VAL A 181 17.38 -1.53 -1.94
N THR A 182 17.04 -0.47 -2.66
CA THR A 182 17.49 -0.29 -4.04
C THR A 182 18.97 0.04 -4.15
N ASN A 183 19.53 -0.18 -5.34
CA ASN A 183 20.81 0.40 -5.77
C ASN A 183 20.62 1.16 -7.09
N TYR A 184 21.66 1.86 -7.53
CA TYR A 184 21.70 2.46 -8.86
C TYR A 184 21.58 1.39 -9.95
N ASN A 185 20.95 1.77 -11.06
CA ASN A 185 20.72 0.87 -12.17
C ASN A 185 22.04 0.52 -12.89
N GLU A 186 22.28 -0.78 -13.03
CA GLU A 186 23.51 -1.33 -13.56
C GLU A 186 23.27 -2.23 -14.78
N ILE A 187 24.35 -2.55 -15.50
CA ILE A 187 24.33 -3.54 -16.59
C ILE A 187 24.01 -4.91 -15.99
N SER A 188 23.03 -5.59 -16.60
CA SER A 188 22.49 -6.86 -16.11
C SER A 188 23.46 -8.04 -16.18
N ASN A 189 24.47 -7.99 -17.07
CA ASN A 189 25.42 -9.08 -17.27
C ASN A 189 26.86 -8.57 -17.47
N SER A 190 27.81 -9.11 -16.70
CA SER A 190 29.20 -8.62 -16.62
C SER A 190 30.00 -8.79 -17.92
N PHE A 191 29.61 -9.72 -18.79
CA PHE A 191 30.26 -9.87 -20.11
C PHE A 191 30.05 -8.66 -21.02
N PHE A 192 28.96 -7.89 -20.81
CA PHE A 192 28.70 -6.68 -21.58
C PHE A 192 29.44 -5.45 -21.02
N THR A 193 29.74 -5.42 -19.72
CA THR A 193 30.51 -4.33 -19.09
C THR A 193 31.88 -4.14 -19.78
N ASN A 194 32.58 -5.25 -20.02
CA ASN A 194 33.86 -5.25 -20.74
C ASN A 194 33.73 -4.96 -22.25
N CYS A 195 32.56 -5.21 -22.84
CA CYS A 195 32.31 -4.86 -24.23
C CYS A 195 32.10 -3.36 -24.40
N PHE A 196 31.41 -2.70 -23.46
CA PHE A 196 31.29 -1.25 -23.42
C PHE A 196 32.64 -0.56 -23.19
N ALA A 197 33.41 -1.03 -22.21
CA ALA A 197 34.72 -0.44 -21.88
C ALA A 197 35.78 -0.58 -22.99
N ARG A 198 35.68 -1.58 -23.87
CA ARG A 198 36.66 -1.81 -24.96
C ARG A 198 36.26 -1.28 -26.34
N PHE A 199 34.97 -1.00 -26.57
CA PHE A 199 34.46 -0.59 -27.89
C PHE A 199 33.78 0.79 -27.89
N GLY A 200 33.81 1.53 -26.79
CA GLY A 200 33.13 2.83 -26.68
C GLY A 200 34.01 4.02 -27.04
N GLU A 201 33.84 4.57 -28.25
CA GLU A 201 34.05 6.02 -28.50
C GLU A 201 33.47 6.56 -29.83
N SER A 202 33.05 5.73 -30.80
CA SER A 202 32.87 6.25 -32.17
C SER A 202 31.48 6.77 -32.58
N THR A 203 30.38 6.65 -31.81
CA THR A 203 29.09 7.26 -32.21
C THR A 203 28.11 7.49 -31.04
N PHE A 204 28.00 8.75 -30.60
CA PHE A 204 27.21 9.19 -29.45
C PHE A 204 25.68 9.05 -29.58
N THR A 205 25.11 8.85 -30.78
CA THR A 205 23.64 8.88 -30.98
C THR A 205 22.94 7.53 -30.93
N LYS A 206 23.65 6.39 -30.98
CA LYS A 206 23.09 5.03 -30.86
C LYS A 206 23.41 4.33 -29.53
N GLN A 207 24.26 4.96 -28.70
CA GLN A 207 24.87 4.33 -27.52
C GLN A 207 23.95 4.35 -26.29
N THR A 208 23.10 5.37 -26.18
CA THR A 208 22.11 5.54 -25.08
C THR A 208 21.01 4.47 -25.13
N ASP A 209 20.51 4.13 -26.31
CA ASP A 209 19.48 3.10 -26.51
C ASP A 209 19.99 1.67 -26.30
N LEU A 210 21.24 1.38 -26.67
CA LEU A 210 21.81 0.05 -26.45
C LEU A 210 22.22 -0.16 -24.98
N ALA A 211 22.73 0.89 -24.33
CA ALA A 211 23.08 0.83 -22.91
C ALA A 211 21.83 0.60 -22.04
N SER A 212 20.74 1.31 -22.32
CA SER A 212 19.46 1.11 -21.61
C SER A 212 18.91 -0.31 -21.82
N GLN A 213 19.01 -0.87 -23.03
CA GLN A 213 18.57 -2.25 -23.33
C GLN A 213 19.29 -3.34 -22.52
N LEU A 214 20.52 -3.06 -22.07
CA LEU A 214 21.34 -4.00 -21.28
C LEU A 214 21.27 -3.75 -19.77
N LYS A 215 20.85 -2.55 -19.37
CA LYS A 215 20.60 -2.20 -17.97
C LYS A 215 19.38 -2.94 -17.43
N VAL A 216 19.43 -3.28 -16.15
CA VAL A 216 18.40 -4.09 -15.49
C VAL A 216 17.06 -3.36 -15.44
N ALA A 217 17.06 -2.08 -15.09
CA ALA A 217 15.85 -1.26 -15.02
C ALA A 217 15.67 -0.39 -16.27
N GLY A 218 16.28 -0.74 -17.40
CA GLY A 218 16.14 0.01 -18.64
C GLY A 218 16.58 1.47 -18.51
N GLY A 219 15.67 2.40 -18.77
CA GLY A 219 15.90 3.85 -18.67
C GLY A 219 15.88 4.41 -17.24
N GLN A 220 15.51 3.62 -16.23
CA GLN A 220 15.38 4.11 -14.85
C GLN A 220 16.74 4.34 -14.18
N SER A 221 16.78 5.27 -13.25
CA SER A 221 17.94 5.59 -12.41
C SER A 221 18.31 4.49 -11.42
N PHE A 222 17.29 3.84 -10.83
CA PHE A 222 17.45 2.83 -9.78
C PHE A 222 17.00 1.45 -10.23
N LEU A 223 17.46 0.42 -9.52
CA LEU A 223 17.04 -0.96 -9.70
C LEU A 223 15.60 -1.23 -9.24
N SER A 224 14.89 -0.23 -8.73
CA SER A 224 13.48 -0.34 -8.41
C SER A 224 12.69 0.92 -8.75
N PHE A 225 11.46 0.69 -9.19
CA PHE A 225 10.51 1.73 -9.57
C PHE A 225 9.08 1.21 -9.49
N ALA A 226 8.13 2.11 -9.23
CA ALA A 226 6.70 1.85 -9.32
C ALA A 226 6.17 2.33 -10.67
N HIS A 227 5.36 1.48 -11.31
CA HIS A 227 4.61 1.81 -12.50
C HIS A 227 3.11 1.93 -12.16
N PHE A 228 2.57 3.14 -12.26
CA PHE A 228 1.15 3.45 -12.05
C PHE A 228 0.41 3.51 -13.40
N GLU A 229 -0.30 2.45 -13.75
CA GLU A 229 -1.22 2.43 -14.89
C GLU A 229 -2.61 2.90 -14.44
N HIS A 230 -2.77 4.21 -14.19
CA HIS A 230 -4.00 4.76 -13.60
C HIS A 230 -5.28 4.44 -14.38
N ASP A 231 -5.21 4.38 -15.71
CA ASP A 231 -6.38 4.09 -16.56
C ASP A 231 -6.75 2.61 -16.54
N ARG A 232 -5.76 1.71 -16.42
CA ARG A 232 -6.00 0.28 -16.17
C ARG A 232 -6.25 -0.04 -14.71
N ARG A 233 -6.04 0.93 -13.82
CA ARG A 233 -6.17 0.81 -12.35
C ARG A 233 -5.24 -0.25 -11.76
N TYR A 234 -3.98 -0.23 -12.21
CA TYR A 234 -2.95 -1.16 -11.77
C TYR A 234 -1.71 -0.42 -11.27
N LEU A 235 -1.13 -0.94 -10.20
CA LEU A 235 0.20 -0.59 -9.70
C LEU A 235 1.10 -1.80 -9.92
N THR A 236 2.26 -1.61 -10.55
CA THR A 236 3.31 -2.64 -10.61
C THR A 236 4.59 -2.11 -10.01
N LEU A 237 5.12 -2.78 -8.99
CA LEU A 237 6.42 -2.47 -8.42
C LEU A 237 7.45 -3.38 -9.07
N PHE A 238 8.49 -2.80 -9.63
CA PHE A 238 9.63 -3.52 -10.21
C PHE A 238 10.84 -3.36 -9.31
N PHE A 239 11.62 -4.43 -9.15
CA PHE A 239 12.87 -4.39 -8.40
C PHE A 239 13.82 -5.49 -8.84
N ALA A 240 15.12 -5.32 -8.59
CA ALA A 240 16.11 -6.32 -8.91
C ALA A 240 17.08 -6.57 -7.75
N VAL A 241 17.26 -7.85 -7.42
CA VAL A 241 18.17 -8.32 -6.38
C VAL A 241 19.46 -8.79 -7.03
N ARG A 242 20.59 -8.42 -6.43
CA ARG A 242 21.91 -8.86 -6.90
C ARG A 242 22.10 -10.34 -6.60
N LEU A 243 22.54 -11.08 -7.62
CA LEU A 243 22.87 -12.50 -7.49
C LEU A 243 24.24 -12.68 -6.82
N CYS A 244 24.45 -13.83 -6.18
CA CYS A 244 25.73 -14.11 -5.55
C CYS A 244 26.81 -14.36 -6.62
N GLU A 245 28.09 -14.15 -6.29
CA GLU A 245 29.19 -14.31 -7.26
C GLU A 245 29.25 -15.68 -7.92
N ARG A 246 28.80 -16.73 -7.21
CA ARG A 246 28.76 -18.10 -7.73
C ARG A 246 27.78 -18.22 -8.90
N GLU A 247 26.62 -17.59 -8.79
CA GLU A 247 25.60 -17.58 -9.85
C GLU A 247 26.07 -16.73 -11.03
N GLU A 248 26.68 -15.57 -10.76
CA GLU A 248 27.25 -14.71 -11.81
C GLU A 248 28.33 -15.44 -12.63
N LYS A 249 29.18 -16.27 -12.00
CA LYS A 249 30.23 -17.03 -12.71
C LYS A 249 29.69 -18.05 -13.71
N MET A 250 28.42 -18.48 -13.61
CA MET A 250 27.86 -19.49 -14.51
C MET A 250 27.47 -18.92 -15.88
N ASP A 251 26.72 -17.82 -15.92
CA ASP A 251 26.20 -17.23 -17.17
C ASP A 251 26.46 -15.72 -17.33
N GLY A 252 27.13 -15.11 -16.34
CA GLY A 252 27.46 -13.68 -16.27
C GLY A 252 26.32 -12.81 -15.77
N LEU A 253 25.14 -13.36 -15.45
CA LEU A 253 23.99 -12.59 -15.01
C LEU A 253 24.20 -12.10 -13.57
N ARG A 254 24.03 -10.80 -13.36
CA ARG A 254 24.34 -10.13 -12.08
C ARG A 254 23.11 -9.94 -11.19
N PHE A 255 21.91 -9.99 -11.79
CA PHE A 255 20.67 -9.64 -11.09
C PHE A 255 19.53 -10.59 -11.47
N ALA A 256 18.68 -10.90 -10.49
CA ALA A 256 17.34 -11.41 -10.71
C ALA A 256 16.35 -10.26 -10.54
N ALA A 257 15.51 -10.03 -11.54
CA ALA A 257 14.45 -9.04 -11.47
C ALA A 257 13.13 -9.67 -11.02
N TYR A 258 12.36 -8.88 -10.28
CA TYR A 258 11.09 -9.25 -9.70
C TYR A 258 10.06 -8.15 -9.94
N LYS A 259 8.78 -8.52 -9.91
CA LYS A 259 7.67 -7.57 -9.86
C LYS A 259 6.56 -8.01 -8.91
N ILE A 260 5.89 -7.02 -8.33
CA ILE A 260 4.65 -7.17 -7.57
C ILE A 260 3.57 -6.36 -8.29
N SER A 261 2.53 -7.02 -8.80
CA SER A 261 1.43 -6.37 -9.51
C SER A 261 0.17 -6.36 -8.65
N LEU A 262 -0.39 -5.18 -8.43
CA LEU A 262 -1.53 -4.93 -7.57
C LEU A 262 -2.62 -4.19 -8.36
N PRO A 263 -3.81 -4.79 -8.56
CA PRO A 263 -4.96 -4.01 -9.00
C PRO A 263 -5.35 -3.04 -7.87
N TYR A 264 -5.77 -1.82 -8.21
CA TYR A 264 -6.19 -0.83 -7.21
C TYR A 264 -7.33 -1.35 -6.32
N ALA A 265 -8.18 -2.25 -6.85
CA ALA A 265 -9.24 -2.90 -6.10
C ALA A 265 -8.75 -3.84 -4.99
N ALA A 266 -7.49 -4.28 -5.02
CA ALA A 266 -6.87 -5.05 -3.95
C ALA A 266 -6.36 -4.16 -2.80
N ILE A 267 -6.24 -2.84 -3.00
CA ILE A 267 -5.78 -1.91 -1.97
C ILE A 267 -7.00 -1.44 -1.18
N VAL A 268 -7.04 -1.75 0.12
CA VAL A 268 -8.14 -1.38 1.03
C VAL A 268 -7.94 0.01 1.61
N GLN A 269 -6.69 0.31 1.99
CA GLN A 269 -6.32 1.53 2.68
C GLN A 269 -4.89 1.88 2.32
N ILE A 270 -4.60 3.18 2.26
CA ILE A 270 -3.27 3.74 2.09
C ILE A 270 -3.01 4.68 3.27
N THR A 271 -1.95 4.43 4.02
CA THR A 271 -1.42 5.40 4.98
C THR A 271 -0.19 6.06 4.36
N VAL A 272 -0.17 7.38 4.36
CA VAL A 272 0.84 8.22 3.73
C VAL A 272 1.62 8.92 4.84
N ASP A 273 2.92 8.65 4.90
CA ASP A 273 3.85 9.31 5.81
C ASP A 273 4.84 10.15 5.01
N VAL A 274 4.73 11.46 5.16
CA VAL A 274 5.59 12.46 4.50
C VAL A 274 6.34 13.32 5.53
N GLY A 275 6.37 12.90 6.79
CA GLY A 275 7.03 13.62 7.87
C GLY A 275 8.56 13.49 7.86
N ASP A 276 9.10 12.46 7.20
CA ASP A 276 10.55 12.29 7.04
C ASP A 276 11.13 13.35 6.08
N SER A 277 12.34 13.82 6.39
CA SER A 277 13.00 14.87 5.60
C SER A 277 13.60 14.35 4.29
N HIS A 278 13.81 13.04 4.15
CA HIS A 278 14.49 12.45 3.00
C HIS A 278 13.54 11.65 2.10
N ASN A 279 12.48 11.08 2.67
CA ASN A 279 11.61 10.15 1.98
C ASN A 279 10.13 10.42 2.21
N ASN A 280 9.34 10.04 1.21
CA ASN A 280 7.91 9.86 1.33
C ASN A 280 7.61 8.36 1.39
N THR A 281 6.76 7.92 2.30
CA THR A 281 6.45 6.50 2.49
C THR A 281 4.96 6.24 2.38
N LEU A 282 4.62 5.21 1.60
CA LEU A 282 3.26 4.69 1.44
C LEU A 282 3.16 3.33 2.09
N TYR A 283 2.15 3.13 2.93
CA TYR A 283 1.79 1.85 3.50
C TYR A 283 0.46 1.39 2.89
N LEU A 284 0.52 0.37 2.04
CA LEU A 284 -0.62 -0.16 1.31
C LEU A 284 -1.19 -1.37 2.05
N ARG A 285 -2.40 -1.26 2.60
CA ARG A 285 -3.14 -2.39 3.16
C ARG A 285 -3.83 -3.17 2.05
N LEU A 286 -3.54 -4.46 1.92
CA LEU A 286 -4.02 -5.31 0.85
C LEU A 286 -5.16 -6.24 1.30
N LYS A 287 -6.08 -6.54 0.37
CA LYS A 287 -7.13 -7.56 0.55
C LYS A 287 -6.59 -8.98 0.56
N TYR A 288 -5.45 -9.22 -0.06
CA TYR A 288 -4.81 -10.53 -0.09
C TYR A 288 -3.30 -10.32 -0.09
N PRO A 289 -2.52 -11.32 0.34
CA PRO A 289 -1.07 -11.22 0.30
C PRO A 289 -0.58 -10.96 -1.14
N PRO A 290 0.49 -10.16 -1.32
CA PRO A 290 0.94 -9.76 -2.63
C PRO A 290 1.53 -10.94 -3.41
N GLN A 291 1.38 -10.92 -4.73
CA GLN A 291 1.95 -11.94 -5.61
C GLN A 291 3.25 -11.44 -6.23
N VAL A 292 4.33 -12.21 -6.06
CA VAL A 292 5.65 -11.91 -6.59
C VAL A 292 5.90 -12.74 -7.86
N TRP A 293 6.51 -12.10 -8.85
CA TRP A 293 6.90 -12.73 -10.10
C TRP A 293 8.36 -12.45 -10.38
N GLN A 294 9.11 -13.45 -10.84
CA GLN A 294 10.50 -13.32 -11.27
C GLN A 294 10.58 -13.24 -12.80
N ALA A 295 11.41 -12.34 -13.31
CA ALA A 295 11.65 -12.18 -14.74
C ALA A 295 12.38 -13.40 -15.30
N VAL A 296 11.95 -13.88 -16.48
CA VAL A 296 12.73 -14.82 -17.29
C VAL A 296 13.71 -14.02 -18.14
N PRO A 297 15.04 -14.19 -17.95
CA PRO A 297 16.05 -13.48 -18.73
C PRO A 297 15.95 -13.83 -20.21
N ARG A 298 16.00 -12.82 -21.08
CA ARG A 298 16.07 -13.01 -22.53
C ARG A 298 17.49 -13.36 -22.95
N THR A 299 17.63 -13.98 -24.12
CA THR A 299 18.94 -14.21 -24.73
C THR A 299 19.26 -13.09 -25.71
N GLN A 300 20.46 -12.52 -25.59
CA GLN A 300 20.99 -11.51 -26.50
C GLN A 300 22.36 -11.94 -27.00
N GLN A 301 22.60 -11.75 -28.30
CA GLN A 301 23.88 -12.07 -28.91
C GLN A 301 24.94 -11.06 -28.44
N CYS A 302 26.05 -11.58 -27.92
CA CYS A 302 27.23 -10.78 -27.58
C CYS A 302 28.44 -11.44 -28.23
N ARG A 303 29.00 -10.78 -29.24
CA ARG A 303 30.05 -11.35 -30.10
C ARG A 303 29.55 -12.66 -30.75
N SER A 304 30.18 -13.79 -30.43
CA SER A 304 29.88 -15.13 -30.95
C SER A 304 29.10 -16.03 -29.99
N ARG A 305 28.64 -15.51 -28.84
CA ARG A 305 27.89 -16.31 -27.85
C ARG A 305 26.59 -15.63 -27.44
N ASN A 306 25.60 -16.47 -27.20
CA ASN A 306 24.34 -16.09 -26.60
C ASN A 306 24.53 -15.84 -25.10
N ARG A 307 24.11 -14.66 -24.63
CA ARG A 307 24.20 -14.25 -23.23
C ARG A 307 22.84 -13.87 -22.69
N ARG A 308 22.62 -14.12 -21.40
CA ARG A 308 21.36 -13.78 -20.75
C ARG A 308 21.38 -12.33 -20.29
N VAL A 309 20.28 -11.64 -20.54
CA VAL A 309 20.07 -10.23 -20.20
C VAL A 309 18.71 -10.12 -19.52
N VAL A 310 18.69 -9.40 -18.40
CA VAL A 310 17.45 -9.02 -17.73
C VAL A 310 17.27 -7.52 -17.91
N ASN A 311 16.10 -7.12 -18.40
CA ASN A 311 15.66 -5.74 -18.47
C ASN A 311 14.17 -5.71 -18.13
N MET A 312 13.81 -5.06 -17.03
CA MET A 312 12.46 -5.07 -16.47
C MET A 312 11.43 -4.41 -17.39
N GLU A 313 11.80 -3.33 -18.07
CA GLU A 313 10.93 -2.62 -19.01
C GLU A 313 10.64 -3.44 -20.28
N GLN A 314 11.58 -4.29 -20.70
CA GLN A 314 11.49 -5.10 -21.92
C GLN A 314 11.14 -6.57 -21.66
N CYS A 315 10.96 -6.97 -20.40
CA CYS A 315 10.72 -8.36 -20.03
C CYS A 315 9.28 -8.79 -20.37
N LYS A 316 9.16 -9.81 -21.23
CA LYS A 316 7.87 -10.36 -21.67
C LYS A 316 7.38 -11.53 -20.82
N GLU A 317 8.28 -12.29 -20.24
CA GLU A 317 7.97 -13.54 -19.54
C GLU A 317 8.31 -13.44 -18.05
N TRP A 318 7.33 -13.80 -17.22
CA TRP A 318 7.41 -13.70 -15.77
C TRP A 318 6.86 -14.99 -15.15
N VAL A 319 7.56 -15.53 -14.16
CA VAL A 319 7.18 -16.76 -13.46
C VAL A 319 6.83 -16.44 -12.02
N ARG A 320 5.71 -16.98 -11.53
CA ARG A 320 5.29 -16.74 -10.15
C ARG A 320 6.28 -17.41 -9.18
N VAL A 321 6.68 -16.67 -8.16
CA VAL A 321 7.54 -17.15 -7.08
C VAL A 321 6.92 -16.81 -5.73
N LEU A 322 7.34 -17.51 -4.68
CA LEU A 322 6.82 -17.32 -3.32
C LEU A 322 7.80 -16.59 -2.40
N LYS A 323 8.99 -16.25 -2.89
CA LYS A 323 10.05 -15.61 -2.11
C LYS A 323 10.98 -14.83 -3.03
N TRP A 324 11.74 -13.90 -2.45
CA TRP A 324 12.92 -13.33 -3.10
C TRP A 324 14.09 -13.34 -2.12
N PRO A 325 15.32 -13.55 -2.63
CA PRO A 325 16.50 -13.57 -1.78
C PRO A 325 16.82 -12.18 -1.23
N GLY A 326 17.46 -12.14 -0.07
CA GLY A 326 18.12 -10.95 0.43
C GLY A 326 19.48 -10.72 -0.23
N ASP A 327 20.08 -9.59 0.10
CA ASP A 327 21.46 -9.23 -0.25
C ASP A 327 22.15 -8.55 0.95
N GLU A 328 23.29 -7.91 0.75
CA GLU A 328 24.01 -7.22 1.83
C GLU A 328 23.20 -6.07 2.48
N ARG A 329 22.22 -5.50 1.75
CA ARG A 329 21.44 -4.33 2.20
C ARG A 329 20.03 -4.71 2.67
N SER A 330 19.57 -5.90 2.31
CA SER A 330 18.19 -6.32 2.51
C SER A 330 18.07 -7.78 2.92
N THR A 331 17.10 -8.07 3.77
CA THR A 331 16.84 -9.43 4.29
C THR A 331 16.15 -10.33 3.27
N GLY A 332 15.55 -9.75 2.22
CA GLY A 332 14.73 -10.48 1.27
C GLY A 332 13.33 -10.71 1.83
N CYS A 333 12.63 -11.73 1.34
CA CYS A 333 11.34 -12.13 1.90
C CYS A 333 11.10 -13.63 1.70
N SER A 334 10.73 -14.31 2.79
CA SER A 334 10.39 -15.72 2.78
C SER A 334 8.96 -15.98 2.30
N SER A 335 8.65 -17.26 2.04
CA SER A 335 7.29 -17.69 1.67
C SER A 335 6.26 -17.41 2.75
N GLU A 336 6.66 -17.58 4.00
CA GLU A 336 5.82 -17.42 5.18
C GLU A 336 5.50 -15.93 5.37
N ALA A 337 6.52 -15.07 5.33
CA ALA A 337 6.34 -13.62 5.40
C ALA A 337 5.42 -13.11 4.28
N LEU A 338 5.62 -13.61 3.05
CA LEU A 338 4.79 -13.23 1.91
C LEU A 338 3.32 -13.67 2.06
N ALA A 339 3.06 -14.79 2.74
CA ALA A 339 1.71 -15.34 2.92
C ALA A 339 0.95 -14.70 4.09
N GLU A 340 1.64 -14.34 5.18
CA GLU A 340 1.00 -13.81 6.39
C GLU A 340 0.84 -12.29 6.37
N CYS A 341 1.69 -11.59 5.62
CA CYS A 341 1.71 -10.14 5.63
C CYS A 341 0.75 -9.53 4.60
N LEU A 342 0.00 -8.52 5.06
CA LEU A 342 -1.02 -7.83 4.26
C LEU A 342 -0.69 -6.36 4.01
N PHE A 343 0.47 -5.90 4.48
CA PHE A 343 0.93 -4.54 4.24
C PHE A 343 2.17 -4.55 3.36
N LEU A 344 2.16 -3.65 2.39
CA LEU A 344 3.29 -3.36 1.52
C LEU A 344 3.68 -1.90 1.72
N ARG A 345 4.89 -1.68 2.21
CA ARG A 345 5.51 -0.37 2.33
C ARG A 345 6.32 -0.08 1.08
N VAL A 346 6.14 1.12 0.54
CA VAL A 346 6.90 1.64 -0.60
C VAL A 346 7.46 3.00 -0.23
N THR A 347 8.77 3.19 -0.40
CA THR A 347 9.47 4.42 -0.05
C THR A 347 9.98 5.10 -1.31
N LEU A 348 9.68 6.39 -1.43
CA LEU A 348 10.03 7.26 -2.54
C LEU A 348 10.97 8.36 -2.03
N PRO A 349 12.01 8.72 -2.78
CA PRO A 349 12.92 9.78 -2.34
C PRO A 349 12.28 11.17 -2.53
N LYS A 350 12.55 12.09 -1.59
CA LYS A 350 12.25 13.54 -1.74
C LYS A 350 13.31 14.29 -2.55
N LYS A 351 14.40 13.63 -2.94
CA LYS A 351 15.48 14.22 -3.75
C LYS A 351 15.85 13.29 -4.91
N ASN A 352 16.20 13.87 -6.06
CA ASN A 352 16.68 13.12 -7.21
C ASN A 352 18.18 12.75 -7.03
N GLU A 353 18.77 12.10 -8.03
CA GLU A 353 20.19 11.71 -8.02
C GLU A 353 21.15 12.91 -7.92
N ASP A 354 20.76 14.05 -8.48
CA ASP A 354 21.55 15.29 -8.47
C ASP A 354 21.42 16.06 -7.14
N GLY A 355 20.64 15.53 -6.18
CA GLY A 355 20.33 16.18 -4.92
C GLY A 355 19.29 17.31 -5.03
N ASN A 356 18.69 17.49 -6.21
CA ASN A 356 17.58 18.41 -6.41
C ASN A 356 16.31 17.84 -5.78
N ASP A 357 15.51 18.68 -5.15
CA ASP A 357 14.27 18.25 -4.53
C ASP A 357 13.32 17.66 -5.59
N LEU A 358 12.87 16.43 -5.36
CA LEU A 358 11.72 15.85 -6.02
C LEU A 358 10.48 16.34 -5.27
N PRO A 359 9.60 17.10 -5.92
CA PRO A 359 8.46 17.68 -5.22
C PRO A 359 7.59 16.59 -4.59
N THR A 360 7.40 16.64 -3.26
CA THR A 360 6.39 15.83 -2.56
C THR A 360 5.01 15.99 -3.22
N TYR A 361 4.76 17.14 -3.85
CA TYR A 361 3.65 17.41 -4.76
C TYR A 361 3.38 16.30 -5.80
N HIS A 362 4.40 15.70 -6.42
CA HIS A 362 4.21 14.62 -7.41
C HIS A 362 3.55 13.39 -6.77
N LEU A 363 3.91 13.08 -5.53
CA LEU A 363 3.26 12.01 -4.78
C LEU A 363 1.79 12.34 -4.50
N PHE A 364 1.47 13.57 -4.12
CA PHE A 364 0.09 14.00 -3.89
C PHE A 364 -0.77 13.90 -5.17
N SER A 365 -0.18 14.20 -6.32
CA SER A 365 -0.84 14.01 -7.62
C SER A 365 -1.17 12.53 -7.89
N ILE A 366 -0.25 11.61 -7.57
CA ILE A 366 -0.47 10.16 -7.68
C ILE A 366 -1.55 9.70 -6.69
N ILE A 367 -1.47 10.14 -5.43
CA ILE A 367 -2.42 9.83 -4.36
C ILE A 367 -3.82 10.29 -4.76
N SER A 368 -3.98 11.54 -5.21
CA SER A 368 -5.25 12.07 -5.71
C SER A 368 -5.85 11.18 -6.78
N ARG A 369 -5.05 10.73 -7.75
CA ARG A 369 -5.53 9.83 -8.79
C ARG A 369 -5.88 8.43 -8.28
N LEU A 370 -5.15 7.92 -7.29
CA LEU A 370 -5.53 6.70 -6.58
C LEU A 370 -6.90 6.88 -5.91
N MET A 371 -7.14 7.99 -5.19
CA MET A 371 -8.44 8.29 -4.58
C MET A 371 -9.58 8.36 -5.60
N GLN A 372 -9.32 8.90 -6.81
CA GLN A 372 -10.33 9.00 -7.86
C GLN A 372 -10.63 7.66 -8.55
N ARG A 373 -9.70 6.69 -8.50
CA ARG A 373 -9.78 5.44 -9.29
C ARG A 373 -9.90 4.18 -8.44
N SER A 374 -9.68 4.27 -7.13
CA SER A 374 -9.82 3.19 -6.16
C SER A 374 -10.88 3.55 -5.10
N ASN A 375 -11.38 2.52 -4.40
CA ASN A 375 -12.23 2.71 -3.22
C ASN A 375 -11.40 2.72 -1.94
N SER A 376 -10.08 2.90 -2.05
CA SER A 376 -9.17 2.83 -0.90
C SER A 376 -9.34 4.07 -0.04
N LYS A 377 -9.43 3.89 1.28
CA LYS A 377 -9.35 5.02 2.21
C LYS A 377 -7.90 5.51 2.25
N ILE A 378 -7.69 6.81 2.18
CA ILE A 378 -6.36 7.41 2.26
C ILE A 378 -6.26 8.24 3.53
N PHE A 379 -5.25 7.92 4.33
CA PHE A 379 -4.93 8.62 5.56
C PHE A 379 -3.53 9.17 5.49
N PHE A 380 -3.32 10.30 6.14
CA PHE A 380 -2.02 10.88 6.41
C PHE A 380 -1.74 10.73 7.90
N GLY A 381 -0.52 10.34 8.23
CA GLY A 381 -0.08 10.14 9.60
C GLY A 381 1.36 9.69 9.63
N SER A 382 1.92 9.55 10.82
CA SER A 382 3.26 9.00 10.99
C SER A 382 3.20 7.52 11.31
N VAL A 383 4.16 6.75 10.78
CA VAL A 383 4.24 5.32 11.04
C VAL A 383 5.66 4.96 11.46
N PHE A 384 5.80 4.52 12.71
CA PHE A 384 7.05 3.98 13.20
C PHE A 384 7.31 2.60 12.57
N THR A 385 8.49 2.41 12.01
CA THR A 385 8.88 1.12 11.42
C THR A 385 9.97 0.45 12.24
N THR A 386 9.80 -0.84 12.52
CA THR A 386 10.87 -1.68 13.07
C THR A 386 10.89 -3.06 12.40
N ARG A 387 12.06 -3.70 12.36
CA ARG A 387 12.18 -5.08 11.90
C ARG A 387 11.71 -6.03 12.99
N ARG A 388 11.05 -7.11 12.59
CA ARG A 388 10.62 -8.16 13.51
C ARG A 388 10.74 -9.50 12.81
N ASP A 389 11.22 -10.53 13.50
CA ASP A 389 11.33 -11.89 12.95
C ASP A 389 10.03 -12.68 13.07
N LEU A 390 9.70 -13.46 12.04
CA LEU A 390 8.48 -14.26 12.00
C LEU A 390 8.29 -15.04 13.29
N ALA A 391 7.04 -15.15 13.73
CA ALA A 391 6.75 -15.83 14.97
C ALA A 391 7.21 -17.29 14.90
N PRO A 392 7.87 -17.81 15.94
CA PRO A 392 8.22 -19.22 16.00
C PRO A 392 6.95 -20.07 16.03
N ASP A 393 7.08 -21.34 15.65
CA ASP A 393 5.99 -22.31 15.88
C ASP A 393 5.82 -22.52 17.39
N VAL A 394 4.58 -22.35 17.89
CA VAL A 394 4.27 -22.34 19.31
C VAL A 394 3.37 -23.52 19.66
N GLN A 395 3.77 -24.28 20.68
CA GLN A 395 2.88 -25.25 21.32
C GLN A 395 2.29 -24.68 22.60
N ILE A 396 0.96 -24.70 22.69
CA ILE A 396 0.22 -24.31 23.88
C ILE A 396 -0.38 -25.54 24.57
N ARG A 397 -0.48 -25.50 25.90
CA ARG A 397 -1.17 -26.52 26.70
C ARG A 397 -2.65 -26.53 26.36
N ALA A 398 -3.25 -27.72 26.40
CA ALA A 398 -4.69 -27.88 26.23
C ALA A 398 -5.47 -26.98 27.21
N VAL A 399 -6.48 -26.31 26.68
CA VAL A 399 -7.35 -25.37 27.40
C VAL A 399 -8.55 -26.08 28.05
N GLY A 400 -8.85 -27.31 27.63
CA GLY A 400 -9.75 -28.21 28.35
C GLY A 400 -10.94 -28.75 27.55
N SER A 401 -11.10 -28.35 26.29
CA SER A 401 -12.10 -28.90 25.36
C SER A 401 -11.49 -29.01 23.97
N PHE A 402 -11.90 -30.02 23.20
CA PHE A 402 -11.46 -30.20 21.81
C PHE A 402 -11.76 -28.96 20.95
N ARG A 403 -12.93 -28.33 21.12
CA ARG A 403 -13.32 -27.13 20.34
C ARG A 403 -12.45 -25.93 20.71
N ALA A 404 -12.22 -25.70 22.01
CA ALA A 404 -11.36 -24.63 22.48
C ALA A 404 -9.88 -24.84 22.09
N ASP A 405 -9.38 -26.08 22.17
CA ASP A 405 -8.04 -26.46 21.74
C ASP A 405 -7.84 -26.24 20.24
N TYR A 406 -8.85 -26.60 19.44
CA TYR A 406 -8.83 -26.34 18.01
C TYR A 406 -8.83 -24.83 17.72
N ALA A 407 -9.71 -24.07 18.37
CA ALA A 407 -9.84 -22.64 18.12
C ALA A 407 -8.57 -21.87 18.50
N THR A 408 -7.94 -22.21 19.62
CA THR A 408 -6.68 -21.58 20.05
C THR A 408 -5.50 -21.91 19.13
N LYS A 409 -5.39 -23.16 18.65
CA LYS A 409 -4.42 -23.53 17.61
C LYS A 409 -4.70 -22.81 16.29
N ALA A 410 -5.97 -22.68 15.91
CA ALA A 410 -6.35 -21.93 14.73
C ALA A 410 -5.93 -20.46 14.86
N LEU A 411 -6.12 -19.82 16.02
CA LEU A 411 -5.69 -18.44 16.26
C LEU A 411 -4.18 -18.27 16.03
N LEU A 412 -3.37 -19.15 16.62
CA LEU A 412 -1.92 -19.13 16.45
C LEU A 412 -1.49 -19.30 14.97
N SER A 413 -2.25 -20.08 14.19
CA SER A 413 -1.97 -20.26 12.75
C SER A 413 -2.30 -19.04 11.88
N ARG A 414 -2.92 -17.98 12.41
CA ARG A 414 -3.19 -16.72 11.66
C ARG A 414 -1.98 -15.77 11.62
N GLY A 415 -0.82 -16.27 12.05
CA GLY A 415 0.47 -15.65 11.83
C GLY A 415 0.61 -14.29 12.51
N ALA A 416 1.30 -13.37 11.83
CA ALA A 416 1.65 -12.04 12.32
C ALA A 416 0.50 -11.29 13.02
N THR A 417 -0.75 -11.39 12.52
CA THR A 417 -1.90 -10.65 13.10
C THR A 417 -2.16 -11.00 14.57
N VAL A 418 -1.95 -12.27 14.94
CA VAL A 418 -2.16 -12.78 16.30
C VAL A 418 -0.83 -12.80 17.06
N SER A 419 0.22 -13.30 16.43
CA SER A 419 1.51 -13.47 17.08
C SER A 419 2.14 -12.14 17.50
N ASP A 420 1.92 -11.05 16.74
CA ASP A 420 2.47 -9.73 17.08
C ASP A 420 1.95 -9.21 18.42
N GLN A 421 0.71 -9.57 18.77
CA GLN A 421 0.05 -9.19 20.02
C GLN A 421 0.44 -10.12 21.19
N LEU A 422 0.77 -11.38 20.91
CA LEU A 422 1.17 -12.36 21.93
C LEU A 422 2.67 -12.30 22.28
N LEU A 423 3.52 -11.89 21.34
CA LEU A 423 4.98 -11.91 21.43
C LEU A 423 5.57 -10.49 21.52
N SER A 424 4.81 -9.51 22.01
CA SER A 424 5.15 -8.07 21.95
C SER A 424 6.45 -7.70 22.69
N ASP A 425 6.89 -8.51 23.65
CA ASP A 425 8.16 -8.29 24.36
C ASP A 425 9.34 -8.93 23.63
N GLU A 426 10.36 -8.12 23.30
CA GLU A 426 11.64 -8.59 22.73
C GLU A 426 12.34 -9.65 23.60
N SER A 427 12.10 -9.62 24.92
CA SER A 427 12.62 -10.61 25.86
C SER A 427 11.99 -12.01 25.69
N ASN A 428 10.81 -12.10 25.07
CA ASN A 428 10.04 -13.32 24.91
C ASN A 428 10.17 -13.93 23.49
N GLN A 429 10.76 -13.22 22.51
CA GLN A 429 10.89 -13.68 21.13
C GLN A 429 11.69 -14.99 20.99
N ASN A 430 12.59 -15.27 21.93
CA ASN A 430 13.45 -16.46 21.94
C ASN A 430 12.97 -17.57 22.90
N LYS A 431 11.77 -17.45 23.49
CA LYS A 431 11.25 -18.41 24.47
C LYS A 431 9.80 -18.79 24.13
N PRO A 432 9.58 -19.77 23.23
CA PRO A 432 8.23 -20.21 22.84
C PRO A 432 7.39 -20.66 24.05
N ASP A 433 8.03 -21.18 25.10
CA ASP A 433 7.39 -21.60 26.36
C ASP A 433 6.68 -20.45 27.11
N GLN A 434 6.99 -19.18 26.81
CA GLN A 434 6.35 -18.02 27.44
C GLN A 434 5.03 -17.63 26.77
N VAL A 435 4.80 -18.00 25.51
CA VAL A 435 3.52 -17.71 24.83
C VAL A 435 2.38 -18.40 25.52
N ASP A 436 2.59 -19.63 25.98
CA ASP A 436 1.59 -20.41 26.70
C ASP A 436 1.21 -19.80 28.07
N ASN A 437 2.10 -18.98 28.63
CA ASN A 437 1.89 -18.23 29.88
C ASN A 437 1.43 -16.79 29.62
N HIS A 438 1.07 -16.44 28.38
CA HIS A 438 0.49 -15.14 28.07
C HIS A 438 -0.88 -14.99 28.72
N LEU A 439 -1.19 -13.78 29.21
CA LEU A 439 -2.45 -13.45 29.90
C LEU A 439 -3.70 -13.90 29.13
N PHE A 440 -3.63 -13.85 27.80
CA PHE A 440 -4.69 -14.35 26.92
C PHE A 440 -5.06 -15.82 27.23
N PHE A 441 -4.08 -16.73 27.23
CA PHE A 441 -4.35 -18.15 27.43
C PHE A 441 -4.75 -18.47 28.87
N ASP A 442 -4.19 -17.75 29.85
CA ASP A 442 -4.63 -17.88 31.25
C ASP A 442 -6.09 -17.45 31.42
N ARG A 443 -6.50 -16.39 30.73
CA ARG A 443 -7.90 -15.95 30.71
C ARG A 443 -8.80 -16.98 30.05
N VAL A 444 -8.40 -17.57 28.93
CA VAL A 444 -9.16 -18.65 28.27
C VAL A 444 -9.32 -19.85 29.20
N ARG A 445 -8.25 -20.32 29.84
CA ARG A 445 -8.31 -21.45 30.81
C ARG A 445 -9.22 -21.15 32.00
N TRP A 446 -9.21 -19.91 32.48
CA TRP A 446 -10.08 -19.49 33.56
C TRP A 446 -11.55 -19.48 33.12
N CYS A 447 -11.86 -18.88 31.97
CA CYS A 447 -13.21 -18.87 31.38
C CYS A 447 -13.73 -20.28 31.08
N MET A 448 -12.87 -21.20 30.64
CA MET A 448 -13.23 -22.61 30.43
C MET A 448 -13.70 -23.31 31.71
N LYS A 449 -13.16 -22.94 32.87
CA LYS A 449 -13.58 -23.48 34.18
C LYS A 449 -14.87 -22.83 34.69
N GLU A 450 -15.12 -21.58 34.35
CA GLU A 450 -16.31 -20.84 34.75
C GLU A 450 -17.52 -21.21 33.87
N CYS A 451 -17.40 -21.06 32.55
CA CYS A 451 -18.43 -21.42 31.57
C CYS A 451 -17.80 -21.86 30.24
N SER A 452 -17.62 -23.17 30.07
CA SER A 452 -16.98 -23.75 28.88
C SER A 452 -17.67 -23.38 27.57
N ARG A 453 -19.01 -23.38 27.55
CA ARG A 453 -19.79 -23.06 26.34
C ARG A 453 -19.58 -21.63 25.87
N ALA A 454 -19.71 -20.65 26.77
CA ALA A 454 -19.49 -19.24 26.43
C ALA A 454 -18.04 -18.99 26.00
N CYS A 455 -17.08 -19.70 26.62
CA CYS A 455 -15.67 -19.61 26.22
C CYS A 455 -15.43 -20.16 24.81
N GLU A 456 -16.01 -21.32 24.46
CA GLU A 456 -15.94 -21.89 23.11
C GLU A 456 -16.54 -20.94 22.06
N GLU A 457 -17.75 -20.42 22.32
CA GLU A 457 -18.43 -19.48 21.41
C GLU A 457 -17.62 -18.18 21.25
N ALA A 458 -17.04 -17.65 22.32
CA ALA A 458 -16.19 -16.45 22.25
C ALA A 458 -14.90 -16.69 21.43
N LEU A 459 -14.25 -17.86 21.55
CA LEU A 459 -13.07 -18.20 20.75
C LEU A 459 -13.41 -18.34 19.25
N GLU A 460 -14.55 -18.94 18.93
CA GLU A 460 -15.02 -19.05 17.54
C GLU A 460 -15.36 -17.68 16.93
N ASN A 461 -16.03 -16.81 17.70
CA ASN A 461 -16.31 -15.43 17.27
C ASN A 461 -15.04 -14.61 17.07
N LEU A 462 -14.04 -14.79 17.95
CA LEU A 462 -12.75 -14.11 17.84
C LEU A 462 -12.00 -14.52 16.57
N LEU A 463 -12.00 -15.82 16.25
CA LEU A 463 -11.45 -16.33 15.00
C LEU A 463 -12.12 -15.70 13.78
N CYS A 464 -13.46 -15.65 13.77
CA CYS A 464 -14.21 -15.03 12.68
C CYS A 464 -13.83 -13.55 12.52
N ALA A 465 -13.70 -12.82 13.63
CA ALA A 465 -13.35 -11.40 13.59
C ALA A 465 -11.91 -11.16 13.06
N ILE A 466 -10.97 -12.07 13.36
CA ILE A 466 -9.60 -12.03 12.80
C ILE A 466 -9.60 -12.37 11.31
N ASP A 467 -10.35 -13.39 10.89
CA ASP A 467 -10.48 -13.77 9.49
C ASP A 467 -11.18 -12.66 8.67
N GLU A 468 -12.09 -11.89 9.27
CA GLU A 468 -12.67 -10.64 8.74
C GLU A 468 -11.72 -9.44 8.78
N ARG A 469 -10.54 -9.58 9.40
CA ARG A 469 -9.48 -8.57 9.49
C ARG A 469 -9.92 -7.29 10.20
N ARG A 470 -10.75 -7.47 11.23
CA ARG A 470 -11.13 -6.39 12.13
C ARG A 470 -9.91 -5.96 12.96
N VAL A 471 -9.82 -4.68 13.29
CA VAL A 471 -8.73 -4.14 14.13
C VAL A 471 -9.16 -4.26 15.58
N MET A 472 -8.45 -5.09 16.36
CA MET A 472 -8.80 -5.36 17.75
C MET A 472 -7.57 -5.75 18.57
N ASP A 473 -7.64 -5.46 19.86
CA ASP A 473 -6.79 -6.07 20.88
C ASP A 473 -7.35 -7.46 21.23
N LEU A 474 -6.52 -8.50 21.12
CA LEU A 474 -6.91 -9.91 21.26
C LEU A 474 -7.53 -10.21 22.64
N VAL A 475 -6.91 -9.73 23.71
CA VAL A 475 -7.34 -10.01 25.09
C VAL A 475 -8.66 -9.30 25.37
N ARG A 476 -8.76 -8.03 25.01
CA ARG A 476 -9.96 -7.22 25.22
C ARG A 476 -11.13 -7.72 24.37
N ALA A 477 -10.87 -8.08 23.11
CA ALA A 477 -11.89 -8.61 22.21
C ALA A 477 -12.47 -9.92 22.74
N PHE A 478 -11.61 -10.86 23.12
CA PHE A 478 -12.04 -12.12 23.74
C PHE A 478 -12.87 -11.88 25.00
N HIS A 479 -12.39 -11.02 25.90
CA HIS A 479 -13.11 -10.71 27.13
C HIS A 479 -14.50 -10.14 26.84
N LYS A 480 -14.60 -9.19 25.90
CA LYS A 480 -15.88 -8.61 25.49
C LYS A 480 -16.82 -9.65 24.92
N MET A 481 -16.35 -10.50 24.01
CA MET A 481 -17.17 -11.56 23.41
C MET A 481 -17.64 -12.61 24.42
N TYR A 482 -16.84 -12.91 25.44
CA TYR A 482 -17.22 -13.84 26.50
C TYR A 482 -18.29 -13.28 27.46
N THR A 483 -18.33 -11.96 27.64
CA THR A 483 -19.28 -11.30 28.54
C THR A 483 -20.65 -10.99 27.91
N VAL A 484 -20.80 -11.21 26.60
CA VAL A 484 -22.08 -11.14 25.89
C VAL A 484 -22.84 -12.45 26.11
#